data_AF-A0A7V7AAN6-F1
#
_entry.id   AF-A0A7V7AAN6-F1
#
_cell.length_a   1.000
_cell.length_b   1.000
_cell.length_c   1.000
_cell.angle_alpha   90.00
_cell.angle_beta   90.00
_cell.angle_gamma   90.00
#
_symmetry.space_group_name_H-M   'P 1'
#
loop_
_entity.id
_entity.type
_entity.pdbx_description
1 polymer ?
#
loop_
_entity_poly.entity_id
_entity_poly.type
_entity_poly.pdbx_seq_one_letter_code
_entity_poly.pdbx_strand_id
1 'polypeptide(L)'
;MNILDVISEINKKFNEEYSNAGFLKNTKHTATSFFTTQACWYYAYILKKLFPEGEIYLGSKVPHVIFGLGNDFYDVGGYYYFYNENHFYPDKEVIGSVVYEHPEHRDVMNLCTSIISDIKGKNKRRVR
;
A
#
# COMPACT_ATOMS: atom_id res chain seq x y z
N MET A 1 14.11 -3.07 7.47
CA MET A 1 13.37 -1.83 7.21
C MET A 1 12.02 -1.98 7.88
N ASN A 2 11.60 -1.09 8.78
CA ASN A 2 10.31 -1.21 9.45
C ASN A 2 9.19 -0.86 8.45
N ILE A 3 8.14 -1.68 8.35
CA ILE A 3 7.05 -1.48 7.38
C ILE A 3 6.21 -0.23 7.66
N LEU A 4 6.01 0.13 8.92
CA LEU A 4 5.25 1.34 9.28
C LEU A 4 6.00 2.62 8.87
N ASP A 5 7.32 2.63 9.03
CA ASP A 5 8.17 3.72 8.55
C ASP A 5 8.09 3.83 7.02
N VAL A 6 8.06 2.69 6.32
CA VAL A 6 7.92 2.66 4.85
C VAL A 6 6.58 3.21 4.40
N ILE A 7 5.48 2.78 5.05
CA ILE A 7 4.13 3.28 4.77
C ILE A 7 4.09 4.80 4.98
N SER A 8 4.65 5.29 6.09
CA SER A 8 4.74 6.73 6.37
C SER A 8 5.52 7.48 5.28
N GLU A 9 6.67 6.96 4.87
CA GLU A 9 7.51 7.56 3.83
C GLU A 9 6.86 7.52 2.43
N ILE A 10 6.18 6.43 2.07
CA ILE A 10 5.40 6.34 0.82
C ILE A 10 4.32 7.42 0.82
N ASN A 11 3.56 7.53 1.92
CA ASN A 11 2.47 8.49 2.01
C ASN A 11 2.97 9.93 1.93
N LYS A 12 4.06 10.22 2.65
CA LYS A 12 4.72 11.53 2.60
C LYS A 12 5.16 11.87 1.18
N LYS A 13 5.91 10.98 0.52
CA LYS A 13 6.39 11.21 -0.85
C LYS A 13 5.26 11.39 -1.83
N PHE A 14 4.23 10.54 -1.77
CA PHE A 14 3.06 10.71 -2.62
C PHE A 14 2.45 12.10 -2.43
N ASN A 15 2.20 12.50 -1.19
CA ASN A 15 1.58 13.80 -0.89
C ASN A 15 2.42 14.98 -1.35
N GLU A 16 3.74 14.94 -1.14
CA GLU A 16 4.65 16.05 -1.43
C GLU A 16 5.04 16.15 -2.91
N GLU A 17 5.22 15.01 -3.59
CA GLU A 17 5.88 14.96 -4.90
C GLU A 17 4.97 14.47 -6.04
N TYR A 18 3.96 13.65 -5.75
CA TYR A 18 3.19 12.93 -6.78
C TYR A 18 1.70 13.30 -6.84
N SER A 19 1.14 13.85 -5.76
CA SER A 19 -0.28 14.14 -5.57
C SER A 19 -0.89 15.11 -6.59
N ASN A 20 -0.05 15.82 -7.34
CA ASN A 20 -0.44 16.78 -8.37
C ASN A 20 0.51 16.73 -9.59
N ALA A 21 1.02 15.54 -9.90
CA ALA A 21 2.00 15.31 -10.98
C ALA A 21 1.50 14.28 -12.01
N GLY A 22 2.08 14.33 -13.22
CA GLY A 22 1.75 13.37 -14.28
C GLY A 22 0.25 13.33 -14.59
N PHE A 23 -0.34 12.14 -14.56
CA PHE A 23 -1.76 11.92 -14.81
C PHE A 23 -2.69 12.47 -13.70
N LEU A 24 -2.14 12.86 -12.55
CA LEU A 24 -2.90 13.45 -11.42
C LEU A 24 -2.92 14.98 -11.43
N LYS A 25 -2.32 15.65 -12.42
CA LYS A 25 -2.12 17.12 -12.44
C LYS A 25 -3.39 17.97 -12.31
N ASN A 26 -4.56 17.40 -12.63
CA ASN A 26 -5.84 18.12 -12.60
C ASN A 26 -6.74 17.67 -11.43
N THR A 27 -6.22 16.83 -10.53
CA THR A 27 -6.98 16.20 -9.44
C THR A 27 -6.14 16.20 -8.18
N LYS A 28 -6.62 16.80 -7.09
CA LYS A 28 -5.87 16.81 -5.83
C LYS A 28 -6.19 15.58 -4.99
N HIS A 29 -5.24 14.66 -4.88
CA HIS A 29 -5.37 13.49 -4.02
C HIS A 29 -4.38 13.51 -2.86
N THR A 30 -4.74 12.91 -1.73
CA THR A 30 -3.75 12.46 -0.74
C THR A 30 -3.44 11.00 -0.99
N ALA A 31 -2.36 10.49 -0.42
CA ALA A 31 -2.02 9.07 -0.47
C ALA A 31 -3.21 8.22 0.01
N THR A 32 -3.79 8.59 1.16
CA THR A 32 -4.98 7.94 1.70
C THR A 32 -6.14 8.01 0.71
N SER A 33 -6.50 9.18 0.16
CA SER A 33 -7.67 9.26 -0.72
C SER A 33 -7.45 8.50 -2.04
N PHE A 34 -6.26 8.57 -2.64
CA PHE A 34 -5.94 7.86 -3.88
C PHE A 34 -5.89 6.34 -3.68
N PHE A 35 -5.07 5.89 -2.73
CA PHE A 35 -4.80 4.47 -2.51
C PHE A 35 -5.94 3.75 -1.81
N THR A 36 -6.78 4.39 -1.00
CA THR A 36 -7.95 3.70 -0.44
C THR A 36 -9.04 3.49 -1.49
N THR A 37 -9.27 4.47 -2.38
CA THR A 37 -10.47 4.49 -3.24
C THR A 37 -10.26 3.92 -4.63
N GLN A 38 -9.08 4.13 -5.21
CA GLN A 38 -8.84 3.87 -6.64
C GLN A 38 -7.63 2.98 -6.89
N ALA A 39 -6.70 2.90 -5.93
CA ALA A 39 -5.39 2.31 -6.16
C ALA A 39 -4.91 1.40 -5.02
N CYS A 40 -5.82 0.76 -4.26
CA CYS A 40 -5.45 -0.06 -3.10
C CYS A 40 -4.51 -1.21 -3.48
N TRP A 41 -4.75 -1.85 -4.61
CA TRP A 41 -3.86 -2.88 -5.14
C TRP A 41 -2.46 -2.35 -5.44
N TYR A 42 -2.35 -1.16 -6.05
CA TYR A 42 -1.06 -0.55 -6.36
C TYR A 42 -0.26 -0.21 -5.09
N TYR A 43 -0.94 0.14 -4.01
CA TYR A 43 -0.27 0.33 -2.71
C TYR A 43 0.30 -0.98 -2.18
N ALA A 44 -0.51 -2.05 -2.18
CA ALA A 44 -0.05 -3.39 -1.79
C ALA A 44 1.08 -3.89 -2.70
N TYR A 45 1.06 -3.54 -3.98
CA TYR A 45 2.12 -3.82 -4.95
C TYR A 45 3.44 -3.10 -4.60
N ILE A 46 3.40 -1.82 -4.24
CA ILE A 46 4.58 -1.08 -3.75
C ILE A 46 5.20 -1.82 -2.56
N LEU A 47 4.37 -2.23 -1.59
CA LEU A 47 4.83 -2.98 -0.43
C LEU A 47 5.41 -4.33 -0.81
N LYS A 48 4.76 -5.11 -1.69
CA LYS A 48 5.29 -6.39 -2.21
C LYS A 48 6.65 -6.26 -2.90
N LYS A 49 6.94 -5.13 -3.56
CA LYS A 49 8.26 -4.88 -4.19
C LYS A 49 9.33 -4.42 -3.20
N LEU A 50 8.94 -3.95 -2.02
CA LEU A 50 9.83 -3.55 -0.92
C LEU A 50 10.05 -4.68 0.08
N PHE A 51 9.05 -5.56 0.26
CA PHE A 51 9.01 -6.72 1.15
C PHE A 51 8.57 -7.96 0.34
N PRO A 52 9.47 -8.60 -0.41
CA PRO A 52 9.15 -9.70 -1.33
C PRO A 52 8.49 -10.92 -0.68
N GLU A 53 8.68 -11.10 0.61
CA GLU A 53 8.14 -12.19 1.43
C GLU A 53 6.65 -12.02 1.77
N GLY A 54 6.10 -10.80 1.68
CA GLY A 54 4.67 -10.58 1.95
C GLY A 54 3.78 -10.95 0.76
N GLU A 55 2.47 -10.95 0.94
CA GLU A 55 1.49 -11.34 -0.08
C GLU A 55 0.38 -10.30 -0.22
N ILE A 56 -0.30 -10.30 -1.36
CA ILE A 56 -1.39 -9.37 -1.66
C ILE A 56 -2.71 -10.12 -1.55
N TYR A 57 -3.62 -9.57 -0.76
CA TYR A 57 -4.90 -10.19 -0.44
C TYR A 57 -6.05 -9.24 -0.75
N LEU A 58 -7.17 -9.78 -1.24
CA LEU A 58 -8.43 -9.05 -1.34
C LEU A 58 -9.28 -9.35 -0.09
N GLY A 59 -9.76 -8.30 0.57
CA GLY A 59 -10.72 -8.44 1.67
C GLY A 59 -12.04 -9.07 1.20
N SER A 60 -12.55 -10.05 1.95
CA SER A 60 -13.78 -10.77 1.56
C SER A 60 -15.08 -10.03 1.87
N LYS A 61 -15.06 -9.13 2.86
CA LYS A 61 -16.25 -8.36 3.28
C LYS A 61 -16.30 -6.94 2.69
N VAL A 62 -15.13 -6.36 2.44
CA VAL A 62 -14.98 -5.05 1.81
C VAL A 62 -13.99 -5.23 0.66
N PRO A 63 -14.33 -4.82 -0.58
CA PRO A 63 -13.45 -4.95 -1.74
C PRO A 63 -12.29 -3.97 -1.63
N HIS A 64 -11.35 -4.28 -0.74
CA HIS A 64 -10.15 -3.52 -0.46
C HIS A 64 -8.95 -4.46 -0.48
N VAL A 65 -7.91 -4.08 -1.21
CA VAL A 65 -6.69 -4.88 -1.31
C VAL A 65 -5.71 -4.47 -0.23
N ILE A 66 -5.20 -5.46 0.50
CA ILE A 66 -4.29 -5.31 1.64
C ILE A 66 -3.02 -6.12 1.42
N PHE A 67 -1.95 -5.72 2.10
CA PHE A 67 -0.67 -6.40 2.07
C PHE A 67 -0.46 -7.18 3.37
N GLY A 68 -0.24 -8.49 3.29
CA GLY A 68 0.11 -9.30 4.45
C GLY A 68 1.61 -9.52 4.56
N LEU A 69 2.15 -9.44 5.77
CA LEU A 69 3.56 -9.71 6.06
C LEU A 69 3.66 -10.45 7.40
N GLY A 70 4.12 -11.70 7.36
CA GLY A 70 4.15 -12.55 8.54
C GLY A 70 2.74 -12.82 9.08
N ASN A 71 2.44 -12.29 10.26
CA ASN A 71 1.16 -12.46 10.93
C ASN A 71 0.24 -11.24 10.86
N ASP A 72 0.70 -10.16 10.24
CA ASP A 72 0.06 -8.86 10.26
C ASP A 72 -0.36 -8.44 8.84
N PHE A 73 -1.36 -7.56 8.77
CA PHE A 73 -1.88 -7.01 7.53
C PHE A 73 -1.77 -5.49 7.54
N TYR A 74 -1.57 -4.92 6.36
CA TYR A 74 -1.26 -3.51 6.19
C TYR A 74 -1.99 -2.91 4.99
N ASP A 75 -2.36 -1.64 5.15
CA ASP A 75 -2.86 -0.78 4.08
C ASP A 75 -2.19 0.60 4.15
N VAL A 76 -2.76 1.60 3.47
CA VAL A 76 -2.25 2.97 3.48
C VAL A 76 -2.24 3.62 4.87
N GLY A 77 -3.06 3.15 5.81
CA GLY A 77 -3.14 3.63 7.18
C GLY A 77 -2.14 3.00 8.15
N GLY A 78 -1.41 1.97 7.73
CA GLY A 78 -0.54 1.19 8.62
C GLY A 78 -1.14 -0.18 8.87
N TYR A 79 -1.32 -0.56 10.13
CA TYR A 79 -1.96 -1.84 10.46
C TYR A 79 -3.42 -1.86 10.00
N TYR A 80 -3.77 -2.90 9.27
CA TYR A 80 -5.13 -3.19 8.87
C TYR A 80 -5.76 -4.17 9.86
N TYR A 81 -6.57 -3.64 10.78
CA TYR A 81 -7.41 -4.44 11.68
C TYR A 81 -8.84 -4.44 11.14
N PHE A 82 -9.35 -5.60 10.73
CA PHE A 82 -10.75 -5.66 10.33
C PHE A 82 -11.64 -5.46 11.57
N TYR A 83 -12.48 -4.43 11.54
CA TYR A 83 -13.46 -4.12 12.58
C TYR A 83 -14.58 -5.18 12.57
N ASN A 84 -14.67 -5.98 13.64
CA ASN A 84 -15.88 -6.74 13.98
C ASN A 84 -16.55 -6.00 15.14
N GLU A 85 -17.78 -5.55 14.94
CA GLU A 85 -18.52 -4.68 15.87
C GLU A 85 -18.82 -5.36 17.23
N ASN A 86 -18.61 -6.68 17.35
CA ASN A 86 -19.03 -7.46 18.51
C ASN A 86 -17.94 -8.28 19.22
N HIS A 87 -16.67 -8.29 18.80
CA HIS A 87 -15.65 -9.11 19.49
C HIS A 87 -14.28 -8.45 19.47
N PHE A 88 -13.71 -8.30 20.67
CA PHE A 88 -12.33 -7.89 20.90
C PHE A 88 -11.40 -9.10 20.73
N TYR A 89 -11.24 -9.61 19.50
CA TYR A 89 -10.14 -10.52 19.15
C TYR A 89 -9.70 -10.31 17.69
N PRO A 90 -8.38 -10.21 17.41
CA PRO A 90 -7.83 -10.07 16.07
C PRO A 90 -7.79 -11.44 15.38
N ASP A 91 -8.94 -12.01 15.07
CA ASP A 91 -8.98 -13.30 14.36
C ASP A 91 -8.70 -13.11 12.87
N LYS A 92 -7.62 -13.75 12.42
CA LYS A 92 -7.11 -13.76 11.03
C LYS A 92 -8.08 -14.40 10.02
N GLU A 93 -9.22 -14.93 10.48
CA GLU A 93 -10.25 -15.58 9.66
C GLU A 93 -11.10 -14.61 8.82
N VAL A 94 -10.92 -13.29 8.95
CA VAL A 94 -11.75 -12.31 8.23
C VAL A 94 -11.24 -11.99 6.82
N ILE A 95 -10.14 -12.60 6.38
CA ILE A 95 -9.70 -12.48 4.99
C ILE A 95 -10.04 -13.79 4.31
N GLY A 96 -11.13 -13.81 3.54
CA GLY A 96 -11.35 -14.83 2.52
C GLY A 96 -10.37 -14.59 1.37
N SER A 97 -9.09 -14.67 1.70
CA SER A 97 -7.97 -14.22 0.89
C SER A 97 -7.79 -15.15 -0.28
N VAL A 98 -8.21 -14.68 -1.44
CA VAL A 98 -7.61 -15.15 -2.68
C VAL A 98 -6.43 -14.26 -3.00
N VAL A 99 -5.33 -14.85 -3.46
CA VAL A 99 -4.26 -14.10 -4.11
C VAL A 99 -4.89 -13.39 -5.30
N TYR A 100 -4.80 -12.07 -5.31
CA TYR A 100 -5.53 -11.24 -6.25
C TYR A 100 -4.59 -10.56 -7.24
N GLU A 101 -4.79 -10.85 -8.52
CA GLU A 101 -4.13 -10.19 -9.64
C GLU A 101 -5.00 -9.05 -10.18
N HIS A 102 -4.38 -7.91 -10.46
CA HIS A 102 -5.06 -6.71 -10.97
C HIS A 102 -4.55 -6.37 -12.37
N PRO A 103 -5.43 -6.01 -13.33
CA PRO A 103 -5.00 -5.53 -14.64
C PRO A 103 -4.22 -4.21 -14.49
N GLU A 104 -2.98 -4.19 -14.95
CA GLU A 104 -2.08 -3.06 -14.71
C GLU A 104 -2.41 -1.83 -15.57
N HIS A 105 -2.53 -0.67 -14.93
CA HIS A 105 -2.62 0.64 -15.57
C HIS A 105 -1.23 1.24 -15.65
N ARG A 106 -0.74 1.45 -16.87
CA ARG A 106 0.63 1.90 -17.16
C ARG A 106 1.06 3.11 -16.34
N ASP A 107 0.22 4.14 -16.25
CA ASP A 107 0.58 5.38 -15.57
C ASP A 107 0.69 5.20 -14.05
N VAL A 108 -0.18 4.39 -13.46
CA VAL A 108 -0.14 4.07 -12.03
C VAL A 108 1.06 3.17 -11.71
N MET A 109 1.42 2.24 -12.61
CA MET A 109 2.62 1.41 -12.47
C MET A 109 3.91 2.23 -12.56
N ASN A 110 3.97 3.23 -13.45
CA ASN A 110 5.09 4.16 -13.54
C ASN A 110 5.23 4.94 -12.23
N LEU A 111 4.12 5.45 -11.69
CA LEU A 111 4.09 6.10 -10.38
C LEU A 111 4.63 5.16 -9.27
N CYS A 112 4.17 3.92 -9.21
CA CYS A 112 4.65 2.93 -8.25
C CYS A 112 6.16 2.71 -8.38
N THR A 113 6.66 2.61 -9.61
CA THR A 113 8.09 2.40 -9.90
C THR A 113 8.95 3.57 -9.40
N SER A 114 8.48 4.81 -9.59
CA SER A 114 9.15 6.02 -9.08
C SER A 114 9.18 6.02 -7.55
N ILE A 115 8.05 5.77 -6.89
CA ILE A 115 7.97 5.70 -5.42
C ILE A 115 8.92 4.61 -4.88
N ILE A 116 8.90 3.41 -5.45
CA ILE A 116 9.77 2.29 -5.02
C ILE A 116 11.25 2.68 -5.14
N SER A 117 11.62 3.32 -6.26
CA SER A 117 13.00 3.72 -6.54
C SER A 117 13.48 4.77 -5.54
N ASP A 118 12.64 5.73 -5.21
CA ASP A 118 12.93 6.76 -4.22
C ASP A 118 13.15 6.19 -2.81
N ILE A 119 12.27 5.28 -2.38
CA ILE A 119 12.37 4.63 -1.07
C ILE A 119 13.66 3.79 -0.99
N LYS A 120 13.98 3.01 -2.02
CA LYS A 120 15.24 2.24 -2.09
C LYS A 120 16.47 3.15 -2.17
N GLY A 121 16.40 4.27 -2.88
CA GLY A 121 17.47 5.24 -3.05
C GLY A 121 17.88 5.94 -1.75
N LYS A 122 16.91 6.30 -0.90
CA LYS A 122 17.19 6.86 0.45
C LYS A 122 17.99 5.89 1.33
N ASN A 123 17.65 4.60 1.30
CA ASN A 123 18.34 3.60 2.13
C ASN A 123 19.82 3.43 1.74
N LYS A 124 20.17 3.58 0.46
CA LYS A 124 21.59 3.55 0.02
C LYS A 124 22.41 4.73 0.57
N ARG A 125 21.78 5.88 0.83
CA ARG A 125 22.47 7.08 1.36
C ARG A 125 22.68 7.05 2.88
N ARG A 126 21.89 6.27 3.64
CA ARG A 126 22.01 6.13 5.09
C ARG A 126 23.08 5.12 5.55
N VAL A 127 23.61 4.30 4.65
CA VAL A 127 24.62 3.26 4.95
C VAL A 127 26.03 3.71 4.50
N ARG A 128 26.23 5.01 4.28
CA ARG A 128 27.53 5.62 3.98
C ARG A 128 27.95 6.58 5.07
#